data_AF-A0A4P9X3Y6-F1
#
_entry.id   AF-A0A4P9X3Y6-F1
#
_cell.length_a   1.000
_cell.length_b   1.000
_cell.length_c   1.000
_cell.angle_alpha   90.00
_cell.angle_beta   90.00
_cell.angle_gamma   90.00
#
_symmetry.space_group_name_H-M   'P 1'
#
loop_
_entity.id
_entity.type
_entity.pdbx_description
1 polymer ?
#
loop_
_entity_poly.entity_id
_entity_poly.type
_entity_poly.pdbx_seq_one_letter_code
_entity_poly.pdbx_strand_id
1 'polypeptide(L)' 'LRDIPSWLRSLRLHKYAPVLSACSWLELISFTDDDLKRKGVMASGARRKMLKCFDLV' A
#
# COMPACT_ATOMS: atom_id res chain seq x y z
N LEU A 1 7.02 -14.81 -2.59
CA LEU A 1 6.90 -13.46 -3.20
C LEU A 1 5.46 -13.00 -2.99
N ARG A 2 5.25 -12.01 -2.11
CA ARG A 2 3.94 -11.70 -1.51
C ARG A 2 2.97 -11.14 -2.55
N ASP A 3 1.81 -11.76 -2.68
CA ASP A 3 0.71 -11.31 -3.55
C ASP A 3 0.10 -10.02 -2.98
N ILE A 4 0.51 -8.87 -3.55
CA ILE A 4 0.06 -7.53 -3.14
C ILE A 4 -1.46 -7.38 -3.23
N PRO A 5 -2.13 -7.78 -4.34
CA PRO A 5 -3.59 -7.82 -4.40
C PRO A 5 -4.24 -8.58 -3.23
N SER A 6 -3.74 -9.76 -2.89
CA SER A 6 -4.29 -10.57 -1.78
C SER A 6 -4.05 -9.93 -0.42
N TRP A 7 -2.88 -9.33 -0.18
CA TRP A 7 -2.59 -8.55 1.03
C TRP A 7 -3.49 -7.30 1.13
N LEU A 8 -3.71 -6.57 0.05
CA LEU A 8 -4.62 -5.42 0.04
C LEU A 8 -6.07 -5.82 0.33
N ARG A 9 -6.52 -7.02 -0.07
CA ARG A 9 -7.85 -7.53 0.30
C ARG A 9 -7.98 -7.74 1.80
N SER A 10 -6.98 -8.32 2.48
CA SER A 10 -7.03 -8.52 3.94
C SER A 10 -7.11 -7.20 4.70
N LEU A 11 -6.46 -6.15 4.18
CA LEU A 11 -6.51 -4.80 4.74
C LEU A 11 -7.77 -3.99 4.36
N ARG A 12 -8.65 -4.54 3.50
CA ARG A 12 -9.77 -3.84 2.87
C ARG A 12 -9.34 -2.60 2.07
N LEU A 13 -8.17 -2.68 1.45
CA LEU A 13 -7.54 -1.65 0.61
C LEU A 13 -7.43 -2.08 -0.86
N HIS A 14 -8.13 -3.15 -1.24
CA HIS A 14 -8.10 -3.73 -2.59
C HIS A 14 -8.51 -2.75 -3.71
N LYS A 15 -9.18 -1.64 -3.39
CA LYS A 15 -9.40 -0.53 -4.33
C LYS A 15 -8.11 0.08 -4.89
N TYR A 16 -6.99 -0.03 -4.17
CA TYR A 16 -5.69 0.49 -4.58
C TYR A 16 -4.83 -0.58 -5.27
N ALA A 17 -5.33 -1.81 -5.43
CA ALA A 17 -4.59 -2.88 -6.10
C ALA A 17 -4.16 -2.51 -7.53
N PRO A 18 -4.97 -1.86 -8.38
CA PRO A 18 -4.51 -1.49 -9.74
C PRO A 18 -3.31 -0.53 -9.74
N VAL A 19 -3.18 0.30 -8.71
CA VAL A 19 -2.13 1.31 -8.59
C VAL A 19 -0.87 0.75 -7.92
N LEU A 20 -1.05 -0.09 -6.90
CA LEU A 20 0.04 -0.59 -6.06
C LEU A 20 0.58 -1.95 -6.51
N SER A 21 -0.19 -2.75 -7.26
CA SER A 21 0.26 -4.04 -7.80
C SER A 21 1.38 -3.91 -8.84
N ALA A 22 1.53 -2.71 -9.44
CA ALA A 22 2.64 -2.39 -10.34
C ALA A 22 3.97 -2.18 -9.59
N CYS A 23 3.95 -2.02 -8.27
CA CYS A 23 5.15 -1.85 -7.45
C CYS A 23 5.59 -3.20 -6.88
N SER A 24 6.88 -3.41 -6.71
CA SER A 24 7.38 -4.56 -5.95
C SER A 24 7.07 -4.39 -4.45
N TRP A 25 7.02 -5.52 -3.71
CA TRP A 25 6.82 -5.47 -2.26
C TRP A 25 7.90 -4.64 -1.54
N LEU A 26 9.16 -4.73 -2.01
CA LEU A 26 10.29 -3.99 -1.45
C LEU A 26 10.13 -2.48 -1.65
N GLU A 27 9.63 -2.03 -2.80
CA GLU A 27 9.32 -0.62 -3.02
C GLU A 27 8.18 -0.15 -2.12
N LEU A 28 7.11 -0.96 -2.01
CA LEU A 28 5.94 -0.63 -1.20
C LEU A 28 6.28 -0.41 0.28
N ILE A 29 7.12 -1.25 0.88
CA ILE A 29 7.54 -1.07 2.28
C ILE A 29 8.44 0.14 2.48
N SER A 30 9.12 0.60 1.43
CA SER A 30 9.94 1.83 1.47
C SER A 30 9.14 3.10 1.19
N PHE A 31 7.84 3.01 0.88
CA PHE A 31 7.03 4.19 0.58
C PHE A 31 6.71 5.01 1.83
N THR A 32 6.84 6.32 1.67
CA THR A 32 6.40 7.35 2.62
C THR A 32 4.94 7.75 2.38
N ASP A 33 4.37 8.58 3.27
CA ASP A 33 3.03 9.16 3.08
C ASP A 33 2.91 9.89 1.73
N ASP A 34 3.95 10.63 1.35
CA ASP A 34 3.98 11.37 0.08
C ASP A 34 4.12 10.44 -1.14
N ASP A 35 4.85 9.33 -1.03
CA ASP A 35 4.93 8.35 -2.12
C ASP A 35 3.57 7.70 -2.37
N LEU A 36 2.87 7.30 -1.30
CA LEU A 36 1.51 6.75 -1.39
C LEU A 36 0.53 7.79 -1.97
N LYS A 37 0.67 9.06 -1.59
CA LYS A 37 -0.13 10.16 -2.13
C LYS A 37 0.14 10.34 -3.63
N ARG A 38 1.41 10.36 -4.05
CA ARG A 38 1.83 10.48 -5.47
C ARG A 38 1.36 9.30 -6.31
N LYS A 39 1.27 8.10 -5.74
CA LYS A 39 0.69 6.94 -6.43
C LYS A 39 -0.83 7.05 -6.62
N GLY A 40 -1.53 7.86 -5.83
CA GLY A 40 -2.98 8.06 -5.94
C GLY A 40 -3.78 7.62 -4.71
N VAL A 41 -3.10 7.31 -3.60
CA VAL A 41 -3.75 7.05 -2.30
C VAL A 41 -4.04 8.40 -1.60
N MET A 42 -5.04 9.12 -2.10
CA MET A 42 -5.38 10.45 -1.59
C MET A 42 -5.94 10.45 -0.17
N ALA A 43 -6.59 9.35 0.24
CA ALA A 43 -7.19 9.23 1.56
C ALA A 43 -6.13 9.05 2.65
N SER A 44 -5.98 10.05 3.52
CA SER A 44 -5.01 10.05 4.63
C SER A 44 -5.16 8.85 5.58
N GLY A 45 -6.40 8.40 5.84
CA GLY A 45 -6.66 7.21 6.65
C GLY A 45 -6.15 5.91 6.00
N ALA A 46 -6.24 5.80 4.66
CA ALA A 46 -5.71 4.65 3.93
C ALA A 46 -4.19 4.62 3.98
N ARG A 47 -3.53 5.77 3.80
CA ARG A 47 -2.07 5.88 3.90
C ARG A 47 -1.55 5.53 5.29
N ARG A 48 -2.13 6.11 6.34
CA ARG A 48 -1.79 5.77 7.74
C ARG A 48 -1.96 4.28 8.02
N LYS A 49 -3.01 3.65 7.48
CA LYS A 49 -3.23 2.21 7.61
C LYS A 49 -2.14 1.40 6.90
N MET A 50 -1.77 1.77 5.68
CA MET A 50 -0.70 1.10 4.91
C MET A 50 0.65 1.22 5.62
N LEU A 51 1.05 2.43 6.02
CA LEU A 51 2.31 2.69 6.72
C LEU A 51 2.42 1.86 8.00
N LYS A 52 1.38 1.84 8.83
CA LYS A 52 1.34 1.00 10.04
C LYS A 52 1.46 -0.50 9.72
N CYS A 53 0.94 -0.95 8.58
CA CYS A 53 1.10 -2.34 8.16
C CYS A 53 2.50 -2.65 7.61
N PHE A 54 3.25 -1.67 7.10
CA PHE A 54 4.63 -1.86 6.69
C PHE A 54 5.57 -2.01 7.89
N ASP A 55 5.33 -1.27 8.97
CA ASP A 55 6.14 -1.37 10.21
C ASP A 55 6.00 -2.72 10.95
N LEU A 56 4.94 -3.47 10.67
CA LEU A 56 4.62 -4.73 11.35
C LEU A 56 5.24 -5.97 10.67
N VAL A 57 5.97 -5.79 9.57
CA VAL A 57 6.37 -6.88 8.67
C VAL A 57 7.85 -6.80 8.32
#